data_AF-A0A7W0ZXG0-F1
#
_entry.id   AF-A0A7W0ZXG0-F1
#
_cell.length_a   1.000
_cell.length_b   1.000
_cell.length_c   1.000
_cell.angle_alpha   90.00
_cell.angle_beta   90.00
_cell.angle_gamma   90.00
#
_symmetry.space_group_name_H-M   'P 1'
#
loop_
_entity.id
_entity.type
_entity.pdbx_description
1 polymer ?
#
loop_
_entity_poly.entity_id
_entity_poly.type
_entity_poly.pdbx_seq_one_letter_code
_entity_poly.pdbx_strand_id
1 'polypeptide(L)'
;MLERDPKTLARLQAVVTALIEHRVSTSLVDVERALARWRAGDHSALAAHGAVLRHAARCERTVERVTAAAGDRPEGILRDAVDVGLMSEDEFLQLVGKPSTDVPSIDSLGDEDDASAPDKRRTLEQLLSRGPVLVHVDARRAEVSVPARFRADPSLVLRFGYNLTPAIGELVVDDEAIAGTLTFGGQPFRCILPWTAVYAAMVEGEQRGTVWPEDVPEDVLTGGGEPPSAVPPAMKDSPSAPTAVPVAAVADEPRSKRASHLKLVE
;
A
#
# COMPACT_ATOMS: atom_id res chain seq x y z
N MET A 1 1.50 -16.02 -33.69
CA MET A 1 1.66 -17.35 -33.06
C MET A 1 3.10 -17.75 -33.28
N LEU A 2 3.97 -17.54 -32.27
CA LEU A 2 5.41 -17.85 -32.39
C LEU A 2 5.60 -19.31 -32.84
N GLU A 3 6.41 -19.53 -33.86
CA GLU A 3 6.79 -20.88 -34.27
C GLU A 3 7.52 -21.57 -33.11
N ARG A 4 6.99 -22.72 -32.68
CA ARG A 4 7.55 -23.54 -31.59
C ARG A 4 8.75 -24.35 -32.05
N ASP A 5 9.69 -23.73 -32.76
CA ASP A 5 10.98 -24.35 -33.08
C ASP A 5 11.81 -24.46 -31.79
N PRO A 6 12.53 -25.58 -31.54
CA PRO A 6 13.42 -25.74 -30.39
C PRO A 6 14.39 -24.58 -30.13
N LYS A 7 14.87 -23.88 -31.16
CA LYS A 7 15.75 -22.71 -30.97
C LYS A 7 15.02 -21.53 -30.36
N THR A 8 13.80 -21.26 -30.81
CA THR A 8 12.93 -20.20 -30.28
C THR A 8 12.58 -20.47 -28.81
N LEU A 9 12.26 -21.71 -28.47
CA LEU A 9 11.98 -22.11 -27.08
C LEU A 9 13.20 -21.96 -26.17
N ALA A 10 14.38 -22.38 -26.63
CA ALA A 10 15.62 -22.22 -25.88
C ALA A 10 15.96 -20.73 -25.67
N ARG A 11 15.74 -19.89 -26.69
CA ARG A 11 15.97 -18.45 -26.57
C ARG A 11 14.98 -17.79 -25.62
N LEU A 12 13.69 -18.14 -25.70
CA LEU A 12 12.66 -17.67 -24.77
C LEU A 12 13.01 -18.04 -23.32
N GLN A 13 13.42 -19.30 -23.08
CA GLN A 13 13.84 -19.73 -21.74
C GLN A 13 15.03 -18.91 -21.22
N ALA A 14 16.05 -18.68 -22.06
CA ALA A 14 17.21 -17.87 -21.67
C ALA A 14 16.81 -16.42 -21.33
N VAL A 15 15.88 -15.84 -22.10
CA VAL A 15 15.37 -14.49 -21.87
C VAL A 15 14.56 -14.43 -20.57
N VAL A 16 13.68 -15.42 -20.31
CA VAL A 16 12.93 -15.54 -19.06
C VAL A 16 13.88 -15.58 -17.86
N THR A 17 14.91 -16.43 -17.90
CA THR A 17 15.90 -16.53 -16.82
C THR A 17 16.63 -15.21 -16.60
N ALA A 18 17.10 -14.57 -17.67
CA ALA A 18 17.80 -13.28 -17.59
C ALA A 18 16.89 -12.16 -17.04
N LEU A 19 15.61 -12.16 -17.41
CA LEU A 19 14.63 -11.18 -16.93
C LEU A 19 14.34 -11.36 -15.44
N ILE A 20 14.19 -12.60 -14.96
CA ILE A 20 14.07 -12.91 -13.53
C ILE A 20 15.30 -12.40 -12.78
N GLU A 21 16.50 -12.73 -13.26
CA GLU A 21 17.75 -12.32 -12.64
C GLU A 21 17.88 -10.78 -12.58
N HIS A 22 17.55 -10.10 -13.68
CA HIS A 22 17.56 -8.63 -13.74
C HIS A 22 16.59 -8.02 -12.73
N ARG A 23 15.35 -8.50 -12.66
CA ARG A 23 14.33 -8.00 -11.72
C ARG A 23 14.72 -8.27 -10.26
N VAL A 24 15.23 -9.48 -9.96
CA VAL A 24 15.75 -9.83 -8.63
C VAL A 24 16.91 -8.91 -8.25
N SER A 25 17.87 -8.71 -9.15
CA SER A 25 19.04 -7.84 -8.93
C SER A 25 18.62 -6.39 -8.65
N THR A 26 17.74 -5.82 -9.46
CA THR A 26 17.24 -4.45 -9.26
C THR A 26 16.54 -4.30 -7.90
N SER A 27 15.83 -5.34 -7.45
CA SER A 27 15.13 -5.31 -6.17
C SER A 27 16.04 -5.41 -4.94
N LEU A 28 17.31 -5.83 -5.10
CA LEU A 28 18.27 -5.90 -3.99
C LEU A 28 18.67 -4.54 -3.45
N VAL A 29 18.52 -3.47 -4.25
CA VAL A 29 18.86 -2.10 -3.87
C VAL A 29 18.14 -1.68 -2.58
N ASP A 30 16.89 -2.11 -2.40
CA ASP A 30 16.11 -1.82 -1.19
C ASP A 30 16.72 -2.50 0.05
N VAL A 31 17.18 -3.75 -0.11
CA VAL A 31 17.84 -4.52 0.95
C VAL A 31 19.18 -3.89 1.31
N GLU A 32 19.99 -3.54 0.30
CA GLU A 32 21.27 -2.87 0.51
C GLU A 32 21.10 -1.56 1.28
N ARG A 33 20.11 -0.75 0.90
CA ARG A 33 19.77 0.50 1.58
C ARG A 33 19.35 0.25 3.04
N ALA A 34 18.49 -0.72 3.28
CA ALA A 34 18.03 -1.07 4.62
C ALA A 34 19.19 -1.54 5.52
N LEU A 35 20.08 -2.39 5.00
CA LEU A 35 21.28 -2.86 5.70
C LEU A 35 22.27 -1.73 5.97
N ALA A 36 22.47 -0.81 5.03
CA ALA A 36 23.34 0.35 5.21
C ALA A 36 22.84 1.26 6.33
N ARG A 37 21.53 1.57 6.35
CA ARG A 37 20.89 2.36 7.40
C ARG A 37 20.96 1.67 8.77
N TRP A 38 20.82 0.34 8.82
CA TRP A 38 21.02 -0.41 10.07
C TRP A 38 22.46 -0.28 10.59
N ARG A 39 23.46 -0.42 9.71
CA ARG A 39 24.88 -0.25 10.10
C ARG A 39 25.20 1.18 10.55
N ALA A 40 24.52 2.18 10.00
CA ALA A 40 24.64 3.58 10.42
C ALA A 40 23.94 3.88 11.76
N GLY A 41 23.07 2.98 12.25
CA GLY A 41 22.27 3.17 13.45
C GLY A 41 20.91 3.82 13.20
N ASP A 42 20.58 4.14 11.95
CA ASP A 42 19.30 4.75 11.55
C ASP A 42 18.13 3.74 11.54
N HIS A 43 18.44 2.44 11.54
CA HIS A 43 17.45 1.36 11.59
C HIS A 43 17.75 0.34 12.67
N SER A 44 16.68 -0.29 13.17
CA SER A 44 16.78 -1.49 13.99
C SER A 44 17.14 -2.71 13.14
N ALA A 45 17.70 -3.75 13.79
CA ALA A 45 17.93 -5.04 13.13
C ALA A 45 16.62 -5.67 12.59
N LEU A 46 15.49 -5.42 13.26
CA LEU A 46 14.19 -5.92 12.84
C LEU A 46 13.69 -5.24 11.56
N ALA A 47 13.91 -3.93 11.42
CA ALA A 47 13.57 -3.19 10.20
C ALA A 47 14.38 -3.68 8.99
N ALA A 48 15.70 -3.91 9.18
CA ALA A 48 16.55 -4.49 8.15
C ALA A 48 16.14 -5.93 7.78
N HIS A 49 15.77 -6.75 8.76
CA HIS A 49 15.24 -8.09 8.51
C HIS A 49 13.92 -8.07 7.73
N GLY A 50 13.02 -7.13 8.03
CA GLY A 50 11.79 -6.92 7.28
C GLY A 50 12.04 -6.63 5.80
N ALA A 51 13.06 -5.82 5.47
CA ALA A 51 13.45 -5.57 4.09
C ALA A 51 13.92 -6.85 3.37
N VAL A 52 14.65 -7.73 4.06
CA VAL A 52 15.06 -9.04 3.51
C VAL A 52 13.85 -9.93 3.23
N LEU A 53 12.89 -10.01 4.17
CA LEU A 53 11.67 -10.81 3.97
C LEU A 53 10.82 -10.27 2.82
N ARG A 54 10.68 -8.95 2.68
CA ARG A 54 9.99 -8.32 1.55
C ARG A 54 10.66 -8.66 0.22
N HIS A 55 11.99 -8.59 0.18
CA HIS A 55 12.74 -8.97 -1.01
C HIS A 55 12.56 -10.46 -1.36
N ALA A 56 12.58 -11.36 -0.38
CA ALA A 56 12.34 -12.79 -0.59
C ALA A 56 10.94 -13.02 -1.18
N ALA A 57 9.90 -12.43 -0.60
CA ALA A 57 8.53 -12.54 -1.10
C ALA A 57 8.37 -11.96 -2.52
N ARG A 58 9.05 -10.85 -2.82
CA ARG A 58 9.09 -10.25 -4.17
C ARG A 58 9.79 -11.17 -5.18
N CYS A 59 10.87 -11.85 -4.79
CA CYS A 59 11.57 -12.79 -5.65
C CYS A 59 10.68 -13.98 -6.02
N GLU A 60 10.02 -14.60 -5.05
CA GLU A 60 9.10 -15.72 -5.27
C GLU A 60 8.00 -15.33 -6.28
N ARG A 61 7.37 -14.17 -6.07
CA ARG A 61 6.34 -13.64 -6.99
C ARG A 61 6.87 -13.32 -8.38
N THR A 62 8.07 -12.75 -8.47
CA THR A 62 8.70 -12.46 -9.76
C THR A 62 8.90 -13.75 -10.56
N VAL A 63 9.40 -14.80 -9.93
CA VAL A 63 9.59 -16.10 -10.57
C VAL A 63 8.25 -16.67 -11.05
N GLU A 64 7.24 -16.67 -10.19
CA GLU A 64 5.90 -17.17 -10.52
C GLU A 64 5.27 -16.43 -11.70
N ARG A 65 5.23 -15.08 -11.64
CA ARG A 65 4.63 -14.23 -12.69
C ARG A 65 5.33 -14.38 -14.03
N VAL A 66 6.66 -14.29 -14.05
CA VAL A 66 7.42 -14.38 -15.30
C VAL A 66 7.28 -15.78 -15.91
N THR A 67 7.28 -16.83 -15.08
CA THR A 67 7.09 -18.21 -15.56
C THR A 67 5.69 -18.44 -16.12
N ALA A 68 4.64 -17.97 -15.43
CA ALA A 68 3.26 -18.07 -15.90
C ALA A 68 3.06 -17.30 -17.21
N ALA A 69 3.52 -16.06 -17.26
CA ALA A 69 3.38 -15.22 -18.45
C ALA A 69 4.21 -15.72 -19.64
N ALA A 70 5.33 -16.42 -19.42
CA ALA A 70 6.05 -17.10 -20.49
C ALA A 70 5.24 -18.23 -21.14
N GLY A 71 4.35 -18.89 -20.39
CA GLY A 71 3.42 -19.89 -20.90
C GLY A 71 2.24 -19.28 -21.66
N ASP A 72 1.66 -18.21 -21.10
CA ASP A 72 0.40 -17.65 -21.58
C ASP A 72 0.58 -16.54 -22.63
N ARG A 73 1.58 -15.66 -22.46
CA ARG A 73 1.82 -14.44 -23.24
C ARG A 73 3.32 -14.24 -23.53
N PRO A 74 3.95 -15.14 -24.30
CA PRO A 74 5.40 -15.12 -24.54
C PRO A 74 5.89 -13.84 -25.24
N GLU A 75 5.07 -13.23 -26.10
CA GLU A 75 5.40 -11.96 -26.75
C GLU A 75 5.52 -10.78 -25.77
N GLY A 76 4.77 -10.80 -24.67
CA GLY A 76 4.91 -9.80 -23.60
C GLY A 76 6.23 -9.96 -22.83
N ILE A 77 6.71 -11.20 -22.62
CA ILE A 77 8.00 -11.44 -21.96
C ILE A 77 9.15 -10.91 -22.80
N LEU A 78 9.10 -11.18 -24.10
CA LEU A 78 10.08 -10.69 -25.04
C LEU A 78 10.05 -9.17 -25.11
N ARG A 79 8.86 -8.56 -24.96
CA ARG A 79 8.69 -7.10 -24.95
C ARG A 79 9.38 -6.48 -23.73
N ASP A 80 9.16 -7.04 -22.55
CA ASP A 80 9.83 -6.62 -21.32
C ASP A 80 11.36 -6.75 -21.44
N ALA A 81 11.83 -7.84 -22.06
CA ALA A 81 13.26 -8.04 -22.29
C ALA A 81 13.86 -6.96 -23.19
N VAL A 82 13.10 -6.44 -24.17
CA VAL A 82 13.52 -5.27 -24.95
C VAL A 82 13.59 -4.01 -24.09
N ASP A 83 12.59 -3.77 -23.24
CA ASP A 83 12.54 -2.58 -22.36
C ASP A 83 13.74 -2.51 -21.41
N VAL A 84 14.18 -3.66 -20.87
CA VAL A 84 15.34 -3.73 -19.98
C VAL A 84 16.67 -3.94 -20.73
N GLY A 85 16.66 -3.92 -22.06
CA GLY A 85 17.85 -4.06 -22.90
C GLY A 85 18.48 -5.45 -22.93
N LEU A 86 17.76 -6.49 -22.50
CA LEU A 86 18.17 -7.90 -22.58
C LEU A 86 17.93 -8.51 -23.99
N MET A 87 17.13 -7.84 -24.81
CA MET A 87 16.83 -8.20 -26.20
C MET A 87 16.88 -6.94 -27.08
N SER A 88 17.36 -7.07 -28.32
CA SER A 88 17.31 -5.96 -29.28
C SER A 88 15.94 -5.90 -29.99
N GLU A 89 15.57 -4.70 -30.44
CA GLU A 89 14.33 -4.50 -31.23
C GLU A 89 14.33 -5.34 -32.52
N ASP A 90 15.48 -5.44 -33.21
CA ASP A 90 15.62 -6.26 -34.42
C ASP A 90 15.39 -7.76 -34.15
N GLU A 91 15.89 -8.26 -33.02
CA GLU A 91 15.69 -9.64 -32.59
C GLU A 91 14.21 -9.89 -32.26
N PHE A 92 13.59 -8.96 -31.52
CA PHE A 92 12.16 -9.01 -31.19
C PHE A 92 11.30 -9.04 -32.45
N LEU A 93 11.56 -8.13 -33.40
CA LEU A 93 10.86 -8.05 -34.68
C LEU A 93 10.94 -9.36 -35.47
N GLN A 94 12.11 -10.01 -35.48
CA GLN A 94 12.29 -11.30 -36.15
C GLN A 94 11.50 -12.43 -35.50
N LEU A 95 11.41 -12.45 -34.16
CA LEU A 95 10.72 -13.50 -33.41
C LEU A 95 9.20 -13.32 -33.36
N VAL A 96 8.73 -12.07 -33.22
CA VAL A 96 7.32 -11.74 -32.97
C VAL A 96 6.62 -11.27 -34.25
N GLY A 97 7.36 -10.72 -35.21
CA GLY A 97 6.84 -10.27 -36.52
C GLY A 97 6.16 -8.89 -36.51
N LYS A 98 6.15 -8.19 -35.37
CA LYS A 98 5.60 -6.83 -35.17
C LYS A 98 6.51 -6.06 -34.21
N PRO A 99 6.55 -4.71 -34.26
CA PRO A 99 7.40 -3.93 -33.37
C PRO A 99 6.97 -4.09 -31.92
N SER A 100 7.93 -3.90 -31.01
CA SER A 100 7.72 -4.03 -29.57
C SER A 100 6.65 -3.06 -29.06
N THR A 101 6.55 -1.87 -29.67
CA THR A 101 5.53 -0.87 -29.35
C THR A 101 4.08 -1.33 -29.55
N ASP A 102 3.86 -2.35 -30.41
CA ASP A 102 2.53 -2.89 -30.71
C ASP A 102 2.16 -4.08 -29.80
N VAL A 103 3.04 -4.43 -28.87
CA VAL A 103 2.85 -5.51 -27.92
C VAL A 103 2.74 -4.93 -26.51
N PRO A 104 1.63 -5.18 -25.79
CA PRO A 104 1.53 -4.81 -24.39
C PRO A 104 2.64 -5.48 -23.59
N SER A 105 3.39 -4.68 -22.83
CA SER A 105 4.37 -5.20 -21.88
C SER A 105 3.64 -5.94 -20.75
N ILE A 106 4.30 -6.93 -20.15
CA ILE A 106 3.77 -7.59 -18.96
C ILE A 106 3.82 -6.64 -17.75
N ASP A 107 4.77 -5.69 -17.75
CA ASP A 107 4.81 -4.57 -16.79
C ASP A 107 3.75 -3.49 -17.06
N SER A 108 3.05 -3.50 -18.20
CA SER A 108 1.83 -2.67 -18.38
C SER A 108 0.62 -3.21 -17.61
N LEU A 109 0.79 -4.34 -16.91
CA LEU A 109 0.01 -4.78 -15.76
C LEU A 109 0.88 -4.60 -14.50
N GLY A 110 1.30 -3.35 -14.26
CA GLY A 110 2.40 -2.98 -13.39
C GLY A 110 2.03 -3.19 -11.94
N ASP A 111 2.77 -3.99 -11.17
CA ASP A 111 2.47 -4.25 -9.75
C ASP A 111 1.00 -4.61 -9.43
N GLU A 112 0.20 -4.96 -10.45
CA GLU A 112 -1.25 -5.15 -10.44
C GLU A 112 -1.65 -6.54 -9.93
N ASP A 113 -0.67 -7.42 -9.78
CA ASP A 113 -0.79 -8.69 -9.05
C ASP A 113 0.27 -8.71 -7.94
N ASP A 114 0.10 -7.82 -6.97
CA ASP A 114 0.53 -8.11 -5.61
C ASP A 114 -0.37 -9.26 -5.15
N ALA A 115 0.14 -10.47 -4.92
CA ALA A 115 -0.68 -11.57 -4.38
C ALA A 115 -1.35 -11.19 -3.03
N SER A 116 -0.92 -10.07 -2.42
CA SER A 116 -1.57 -9.43 -1.28
C SER A 116 -2.79 -8.58 -1.67
N ALA A 117 -2.94 -8.05 -2.88
CA ALA A 117 -4.09 -7.26 -3.30
C ALA A 117 -5.42 -8.04 -3.26
N PRO A 118 -5.56 -9.25 -3.85
CA PRO A 118 -6.77 -10.06 -3.71
C PRO A 118 -7.06 -10.44 -2.24
N ASP A 119 -6.02 -10.71 -1.45
CA ASP A 119 -6.14 -11.07 -0.04
C ASP A 119 -6.51 -9.86 0.84
N LYS A 120 -5.92 -8.70 0.60
CA LYS A 120 -6.21 -7.41 1.24
C LYS A 120 -7.61 -6.94 0.90
N ARG A 121 -7.98 -7.00 -0.39
CA ARG A 121 -9.33 -6.70 -0.87
C ARG A 121 -10.35 -7.55 -0.13
N ARG A 122 -10.20 -8.88 -0.21
CA ARG A 122 -11.10 -9.83 0.45
C ARG A 122 -11.17 -9.60 1.96
N THR A 123 -10.03 -9.36 2.60
CA THR A 123 -9.97 -9.05 4.03
C THR A 123 -10.70 -7.76 4.34
N LEU A 124 -10.49 -6.70 3.56
CA LEU A 124 -11.11 -5.40 3.78
C LEU A 124 -12.62 -5.46 3.54
N GLU A 125 -13.09 -6.15 2.51
CA GLU A 125 -14.51 -6.41 2.27
C GLU A 125 -15.15 -7.15 3.46
N GLN A 126 -14.46 -8.16 4.01
CA GLN A 126 -14.93 -8.86 5.20
C GLN A 126 -15.01 -7.92 6.42
N LEU A 127 -14.02 -7.05 6.64
CA LEU A 127 -14.04 -6.07 7.71
C LEU A 127 -15.17 -5.05 7.51
N LEU A 128 -15.36 -4.53 6.29
CA LEU A 128 -16.41 -3.56 5.95
C LEU A 128 -17.82 -4.14 6.12
N SER A 129 -17.98 -5.45 5.90
CA SER A 129 -19.26 -6.13 6.16
C SER A 129 -19.65 -6.16 7.64
N ARG A 130 -18.67 -6.04 8.55
CA ARG A 130 -18.86 -6.05 10.01
C ARG A 130 -19.06 -4.65 10.59
N GLY A 131 -18.54 -3.62 9.94
CA GLY A 131 -18.70 -2.24 10.39
C GLY A 131 -17.75 -1.25 9.70
N PRO A 132 -17.71 0.00 10.17
CA PRO A 132 -16.71 0.97 9.74
C PRO A 132 -15.29 0.44 9.95
N VAL A 133 -14.42 0.65 8.97
CA VAL A 133 -13.03 0.20 9.00
C VAL A 133 -12.10 1.39 9.02
N LEU A 134 -11.11 1.34 9.91
CA LEU A 134 -9.96 2.22 9.92
C LEU A 134 -8.86 1.58 9.05
N VAL A 135 -8.50 2.26 7.97
CA VAL A 135 -7.49 1.85 7.01
C VAL A 135 -6.25 2.70 7.22
N HIS A 136 -5.13 2.06 7.51
CA HIS A 136 -3.83 2.69 7.66
C HIS A 136 -3.06 2.64 6.34
N VAL A 137 -2.56 3.79 5.90
CA VAL A 137 -1.96 3.98 4.58
C VAL A 137 -0.70 4.84 4.66
N ASP A 138 0.33 4.50 3.88
CA ASP A 138 1.47 5.39 3.63
C ASP A 138 1.10 6.39 2.53
N ALA A 139 0.78 7.63 2.92
CA ALA A 139 0.33 8.66 1.98
C ALA A 139 1.46 9.28 1.15
N ARG A 140 2.73 8.89 1.38
CA ARG A 140 3.89 9.37 0.63
C ARG A 140 4.07 8.67 -0.71
N ARG A 141 3.40 7.53 -0.92
CA ARG A 141 3.46 6.80 -2.19
C ARG A 141 2.80 7.64 -3.29
N ALA A 142 3.46 7.72 -4.45
CA ALA A 142 3.05 8.61 -5.54
C ALA A 142 1.65 8.30 -6.09
N GLU A 143 1.24 7.04 -6.02
CA GLU A 143 -0.06 6.54 -6.49
C GLU A 143 -1.22 6.85 -5.52
N VAL A 144 -0.92 7.24 -4.27
CA VAL A 144 -1.95 7.55 -3.27
C VAL A 144 -2.55 8.94 -3.53
N SER A 145 -3.86 8.97 -3.74
CA SER A 145 -4.61 10.22 -3.85
C SER A 145 -5.22 10.58 -2.50
N VAL A 146 -4.71 11.63 -1.87
CA VAL A 146 -5.25 12.27 -0.66
C VAL A 146 -5.07 13.79 -0.74
N PRO A 147 -5.78 14.59 0.08
CA PRO A 147 -5.55 16.04 0.14
C PRO A 147 -4.07 16.38 0.41
N ALA A 148 -3.57 17.44 -0.22
CA ALA A 148 -2.15 17.78 -0.24
C ALA A 148 -1.49 17.82 1.15
N ARG A 149 -2.22 18.24 2.18
CA ARG A 149 -1.74 18.29 3.57
C ARG A 149 -1.39 16.94 4.20
N PHE A 150 -1.86 15.83 3.63
CA PHE A 150 -1.61 14.48 4.14
C PHE A 150 -0.55 13.71 3.33
N ARG A 151 -0.09 14.22 2.18
CA ARG A 151 0.85 13.51 1.30
C ARG A 151 2.22 13.20 1.91
N ALA A 152 2.56 13.81 3.04
CA ALA A 152 3.81 13.55 3.74
C ALA A 152 3.64 12.56 4.91
N ASP A 153 2.42 12.11 5.20
CA ASP A 153 2.10 11.29 6.37
C ASP A 153 2.36 9.80 6.10
N PRO A 154 3.32 9.16 6.80
CA PRO A 154 3.59 7.73 6.65
C PRO A 154 2.55 6.85 7.35
N SER A 155 1.63 7.42 8.12
CA SER A 155 0.75 6.69 9.04
C SER A 155 -0.70 7.17 9.00
N LEU A 156 -1.13 7.69 7.84
CA LEU A 156 -2.45 8.27 7.68
C LEU A 156 -3.52 7.20 7.93
N VAL A 157 -4.54 7.55 8.72
CA VAL A 157 -5.68 6.69 8.98
C VAL A 157 -6.93 7.26 8.32
N LEU A 158 -7.53 6.49 7.43
CA LEU A 158 -8.76 6.85 6.74
C LEU A 158 -9.89 5.89 7.12
N ARG A 159 -11.09 6.44 7.30
CA ARG A 159 -12.26 5.68 7.73
C ARG A 159 -13.13 5.36 6.53
N PHE A 160 -13.41 4.08 6.32
CA PHE A 160 -14.29 3.55 5.27
C PHE A 160 -15.47 2.80 5.85
N GLY A 161 -16.60 2.73 5.13
CA GLY A 161 -17.78 2.00 5.58
C GLY A 161 -18.99 2.24 4.69
N TYR A 162 -19.83 1.22 4.54
CA TYR A 162 -21.06 1.30 3.75
C TYR A 162 -22.16 2.16 4.41
N ASN A 163 -22.16 2.25 5.73
CA ASN A 163 -23.22 2.91 6.52
C ASN A 163 -22.70 4.09 7.35
N LEU A 164 -21.75 4.87 6.80
CA LEU A 164 -21.26 6.09 7.48
C LEU A 164 -22.28 7.23 7.41
N THR A 165 -22.18 8.15 8.36
CA THR A 165 -22.91 9.44 8.33
C THR A 165 -21.89 10.57 8.46
N PRO A 166 -21.68 11.39 7.41
CA PRO A 166 -22.24 11.26 6.06
C PRO A 166 -21.72 10.01 5.32
N ALA A 167 -22.51 9.50 4.37
CA ALA A 167 -22.13 8.35 3.57
C ALA A 167 -20.94 8.69 2.66
N ILE A 168 -20.09 7.69 2.41
CA ILE A 168 -18.99 7.82 1.44
C ILE A 168 -19.59 7.76 0.04
N GLY A 169 -19.38 8.81 -0.74
CA GLY A 169 -19.75 8.79 -2.17
C GLY A 169 -18.79 7.91 -2.95
N GLU A 170 -19.30 7.11 -3.89
CA GLU A 170 -18.47 6.32 -4.83
C GLU A 170 -17.44 5.40 -4.13
N LEU A 171 -17.83 4.76 -3.02
CA LEU A 171 -17.00 3.74 -2.40
C LEU A 171 -16.83 2.56 -3.36
N VAL A 172 -15.58 2.30 -3.78
CA VAL A 172 -15.18 1.18 -4.63
C VAL A 172 -14.07 0.43 -3.92
N VAL A 173 -14.19 -0.89 -3.90
CA VAL A 173 -13.17 -1.80 -3.39
C VAL A 173 -12.97 -2.81 -4.51
N ASP A 174 -11.89 -2.68 -5.27
CA ASP A 174 -11.59 -3.50 -6.44
C ASP A 174 -10.18 -4.10 -6.31
N ASP A 175 -9.74 -4.82 -7.35
CA ASP A 175 -8.47 -5.53 -7.32
C ASP A 175 -7.25 -4.57 -7.32
N GLU A 176 -7.43 -3.29 -7.64
CA GLU A 176 -6.35 -2.28 -7.70
C GLU A 176 -6.25 -1.47 -6.40
N ALA A 177 -7.40 -1.05 -5.85
CA ALA A 177 -7.43 -0.12 -4.74
C ALA A 177 -8.73 -0.18 -3.90
N ILE A 178 -8.69 0.52 -2.77
CA ILE A 178 -9.89 1.10 -2.17
C ILE A 178 -9.98 2.58 -2.51
N ALA A 179 -11.12 3.00 -3.04
CA ALA A 179 -11.40 4.38 -3.40
C ALA A 179 -12.73 4.85 -2.82
N GLY A 180 -12.84 6.16 -2.59
CA GLY A 180 -14.09 6.78 -2.14
C GLY A 180 -13.97 8.27 -1.86
N THR A 181 -15.09 8.98 -1.97
CA THR A 181 -15.18 10.40 -1.65
C THR A 181 -15.36 10.59 -0.16
N LEU A 182 -14.27 10.97 0.52
CA LEU A 182 -14.21 11.24 1.96
C LEU A 182 -14.33 12.74 2.23
N THR A 183 -14.85 13.11 3.40
CA THR A 183 -15.00 14.51 3.80
C THR A 183 -13.90 14.93 4.76
N PHE A 184 -13.17 15.99 4.40
CA PHE A 184 -12.05 16.53 5.17
C PHE A 184 -12.35 17.98 5.59
N GLY A 185 -12.76 18.19 6.84
CA GLY A 185 -13.13 19.53 7.32
C GLY A 185 -14.32 20.13 6.54
N GLY A 186 -15.29 19.29 6.17
CA GLY A 186 -16.46 19.70 5.38
C GLY A 186 -16.25 19.72 3.87
N GLN A 187 -15.04 19.49 3.37
CA GLN A 187 -14.77 19.44 1.92
C GLN A 187 -14.63 17.98 1.43
N PRO A 188 -15.42 17.55 0.44
CA PRO A 188 -15.28 16.22 -0.16
C PRO A 188 -14.00 16.13 -0.99
N PHE A 189 -13.31 14.99 -0.91
CA PHE A 189 -12.15 14.66 -1.71
C PHE A 189 -12.16 13.18 -2.09
N ARG A 190 -11.92 12.87 -3.37
CA ARG A 190 -11.86 11.49 -3.85
C ARG A 190 -10.50 10.87 -3.51
N CYS A 191 -10.49 9.99 -2.51
CA CYS A 191 -9.33 9.23 -2.13
C CYS A 191 -9.20 7.97 -2.98
N ILE A 192 -7.98 7.60 -3.33
CA ILE A 192 -7.62 6.35 -4.03
C ILE A 192 -6.40 5.80 -3.33
N LEU A 193 -6.53 4.62 -2.73
CA LEU A 193 -5.50 3.96 -1.93
C LEU A 193 -5.18 2.61 -2.57
N PRO A 194 -4.09 2.52 -3.36
CA PRO A 194 -3.61 1.24 -3.87
C PRO A 194 -3.35 0.26 -2.74
N TRP A 195 -3.55 -1.04 -2.99
CA TRP A 195 -3.34 -2.07 -1.97
C TRP A 195 -1.93 -2.09 -1.41
N THR A 196 -0.94 -1.76 -2.23
CA THR A 196 0.45 -1.63 -1.81
C THR A 196 0.58 -0.54 -0.73
N ALA A 197 -0.16 0.57 -0.81
CA ALA A 197 -0.06 1.64 0.18
C ALA A 197 -0.74 1.30 1.51
N VAL A 198 -1.69 0.36 1.52
CA VAL A 198 -2.45 -0.05 2.72
C VAL A 198 -1.66 -1.09 3.50
N TYR A 199 -1.33 -0.76 4.75
CA TYR A 199 -0.50 -1.62 5.60
C TYR A 199 -1.22 -2.16 6.84
N ALA A 200 -2.39 -1.61 7.20
CA ALA A 200 -3.25 -2.20 8.22
C ALA A 200 -4.71 -1.82 8.02
N ALA A 201 -5.62 -2.68 8.49
CA ALA A 201 -7.06 -2.42 8.51
C ALA A 201 -7.68 -3.04 9.76
N MET A 202 -8.63 -2.33 10.37
CA MET A 202 -9.36 -2.81 11.54
C MET A 202 -10.78 -2.27 11.60
N VAL A 203 -11.72 -3.06 12.12
CA VAL A 203 -13.05 -2.55 12.42
C VAL A 203 -12.94 -1.54 13.56
N GLU A 204 -13.56 -0.38 13.39
CA GLU A 204 -13.59 0.68 14.39
C GLU A 204 -14.20 0.16 15.71
N GLY A 205 -13.48 0.32 16.81
CA GLY A 205 -13.88 -0.17 18.14
C GLY A 205 -13.37 -1.57 18.48
N GLU A 206 -12.86 -2.34 17.51
CA GLU A 206 -12.20 -3.62 17.80
C GLU A 206 -10.75 -3.42 18.27
N GLN A 207 -10.27 -4.32 19.11
CA GLN A 207 -8.89 -4.28 19.61
C GLN A 207 -7.90 -5.02 18.69
N ARG A 208 -8.41 -5.73 17.67
CA ARG A 208 -7.60 -6.49 16.72
C ARG A 208 -7.88 -6.02 15.31
N GLY A 209 -6.82 -5.90 14.53
CA GLY A 209 -6.84 -5.61 13.10
C GLY A 209 -5.95 -6.57 12.34
N THR A 210 -6.01 -6.48 11.02
CA THR A 210 -5.05 -7.12 10.13
C THR A 210 -3.95 -6.12 9.81
N VAL A 211 -2.70 -6.57 9.90
CA VAL A 211 -1.51 -5.81 9.48
C VAL A 211 -0.84 -6.61 8.39
N TRP A 212 -0.38 -5.92 7.34
CA TRP A 212 0.40 -6.46 6.23
C TRP A 212 1.84 -5.96 6.37
N PRO A 213 2.73 -6.72 7.05
CA PRO A 213 4.07 -6.27 7.41
C PRO A 213 4.93 -5.83 6.23
N GLU A 214 4.63 -6.36 5.04
CA GLU A 214 5.28 -6.03 3.78
C GLU A 214 5.08 -4.57 3.35
N ASP A 215 4.01 -3.91 3.80
CA ASP A 215 3.69 -2.54 3.40
C ASP A 215 3.80 -1.52 4.53
N VAL A 216 4.11 -1.97 5.75
CA VAL A 216 4.31 -1.06 6.89
C VAL A 216 5.53 -0.18 6.65
N PRO A 217 5.38 1.16 6.68
CA PRO A 217 6.51 2.07 6.48
C PRO A 217 7.57 1.92 7.56
N GLU A 218 8.82 2.08 7.16
CA GLU A 218 9.98 1.90 8.05
C GLU A 218 9.89 2.75 9.32
N ASP A 219 9.45 4.01 9.18
CA ASP A 219 9.34 4.98 10.27
C ASP A 219 8.26 4.59 11.31
N VAL A 220 7.22 3.86 10.87
CA VAL A 220 6.13 3.35 11.71
C VAL A 220 6.61 2.15 12.54
N LEU A 221 7.48 1.30 11.99
CA LEU A 221 8.06 0.14 12.69
C LEU A 221 9.06 0.54 13.78
N THR A 222 9.69 1.71 13.65
CA THR A 222 10.73 2.19 14.59
C THR A 222 10.21 3.00 15.78
N GLY A 223 8.89 3.20 15.91
CA GLY A 223 8.28 3.81 17.11
C GLY A 223 8.55 5.31 17.29
N GLY A 224 8.78 6.06 16.21
CA GLY A 224 9.05 7.51 16.23
C GLY A 224 7.85 8.42 16.00
N GLY A 225 6.64 7.86 15.81
CA GLY A 225 5.42 8.64 15.66
C GLY A 225 4.84 8.98 17.03
N GLU A 226 4.74 10.27 17.34
CA GLU A 226 3.88 10.81 18.39
C GLU A 226 2.51 10.10 18.36
N PRO A 227 1.88 9.76 19.50
CA PRO A 227 0.62 9.03 19.52
C PRO A 227 -0.36 9.64 18.53
N PRO A 228 -1.11 8.82 17.76
CA PRO A 228 -2.04 9.32 16.78
C PRO A 228 -2.92 10.35 17.46
N SER A 229 -2.91 11.56 16.93
CA SER A 229 -3.82 12.62 17.33
C SER A 229 -5.21 12.16 16.92
N ALA A 230 -5.80 11.33 17.77
CA ALA A 230 -7.22 11.01 17.78
C ALA A 230 -7.93 12.29 18.21
N VAL A 231 -7.97 13.27 17.31
CA VAL A 231 -8.96 14.33 17.36
C VAL A 231 -10.10 13.82 16.49
N PRO A 232 -11.13 13.15 17.06
CA PRO A 232 -12.41 13.11 16.37
C PRO A 232 -12.79 14.56 16.06
N PRO A 233 -13.35 14.89 14.87
CA PRO A 233 -14.03 16.15 14.67
C PRO A 233 -15.31 16.10 15.52
N ALA A 234 -15.14 16.31 16.83
CA ALA A 234 -16.22 16.59 17.74
C ALA A 234 -16.75 17.96 17.34
N MET A 235 -17.90 17.94 16.67
CA MET A 235 -18.87 19.04 16.70
C MET A 235 -18.98 19.51 18.16
N LYS A 236 -18.33 20.63 18.46
CA LYS A 236 -18.71 21.44 19.62
C LYS A 236 -19.81 22.35 19.12
N ASP A 237 -21.01 22.08 19.62
CA ASP A 237 -22.08 23.06 19.64
C ASP A 237 -21.52 24.41 20.14
N SER A 238 -21.83 25.43 19.35
CA SER A 238 -21.89 26.87 19.64
C SER A 238 -22.23 27.20 21.11
N PRO A 239 -21.95 28.42 21.66
CA PRO A 239 -22.25 29.70 20.99
C PRO A 239 -21.44 30.95 21.43
N SER A 240 -21.56 32.05 20.67
CA SER A 240 -22.13 33.32 21.18
C SER A 240 -21.83 34.53 20.29
N ALA A 241 -22.88 35.28 20.00
CA ALA A 241 -22.86 36.74 20.04
C ALA A 241 -23.94 37.20 21.05
N PRO A 242 -23.79 38.38 21.68
CA PRO A 242 -24.19 38.60 23.07
C PRO A 242 -25.60 39.17 23.22
N THR A 243 -26.19 39.05 24.40
CA THR A 243 -26.64 40.15 25.28
C THR A 243 -27.46 39.60 26.47
N ALA A 244 -27.22 40.19 27.65
CA ALA A 244 -28.02 40.21 28.87
C ALA A 244 -27.49 39.40 30.07
N VAL A 245 -26.82 40.15 30.96
CA VAL A 245 -26.69 39.95 32.42
C VAL A 245 -28.09 39.87 33.10
N PRO A 246 -28.29 39.37 34.35
CA PRO A 246 -27.34 39.41 35.49
C PRO A 246 -27.31 38.25 36.55
N VAL A 247 -26.19 38.24 37.30
CA VAL A 247 -26.02 38.08 38.77
C VAL A 247 -26.06 36.69 39.49
N ALA A 248 -24.96 36.47 40.26
CA ALA A 248 -24.72 35.66 41.48
C ALA A 248 -24.73 34.12 41.36
N ALA A 249 -23.96 33.30 42.10
CA ALA A 249 -22.77 33.41 42.95
C ALA A 249 -22.36 31.96 43.39
N VAL A 250 -21.12 31.79 43.88
CA VAL A 250 -20.62 30.76 44.83
C VAL A 250 -20.09 29.39 44.32
N ALA A 251 -18.75 29.28 44.44
CA ALA A 251 -17.86 28.22 44.99
C ALA A 251 -17.90 26.72 44.61
N ASP A 252 -16.64 26.22 44.55
CA ASP A 252 -16.08 24.95 45.05
C ASP A 252 -15.63 23.86 44.04
N GLU A 253 -14.38 23.42 44.25
CA GLU A 253 -13.64 22.32 43.60
C GLU A 253 -13.76 21.06 44.53
N PRO A 254 -13.03 19.91 44.47
CA PRO A 254 -11.98 19.41 43.55
C PRO A 254 -12.05 17.87 43.21
N ARG A 255 -10.96 17.36 42.58
CA ARG A 255 -10.35 15.98 42.59
C ARG A 255 -10.66 15.02 41.41
N SER A 256 -9.65 14.61 40.62
CA SER A 256 -8.64 13.51 40.81
C SER A 256 -9.22 12.11 40.46
N LYS A 257 -8.67 11.20 39.64
CA LYS A 257 -7.30 10.73 39.36
C LYS A 257 -7.22 10.05 37.98
N ARG A 258 -6.05 10.12 37.34
CA ARG A 258 -5.65 9.23 36.22
C ARG A 258 -5.07 7.92 36.77
N ALA A 259 -5.38 6.79 36.14
CA ALA A 259 -4.64 5.54 36.31
C ALA A 259 -4.51 4.82 34.97
N SER A 260 -3.25 4.62 34.58
CA SER A 260 -2.73 3.91 33.42
C SER A 260 -2.26 2.51 33.83
N HIS A 261 -2.51 1.49 33.00
CA HIS A 261 -1.59 0.39 32.61
C HIS A 261 -2.39 -0.83 32.10
N LEU A 262 -2.23 -1.17 30.81
CA LEU A 262 -2.49 -2.50 30.27
C LEU A 262 -1.15 -3.23 30.17
N LYS A 263 -1.09 -4.43 30.77
CA LYS A 263 0.08 -5.30 30.83
C LYS A 263 0.16 -6.20 29.59
N LEU A 264 1.38 -6.39 29.10
CA LEU A 264 1.79 -7.48 28.22
C LEU A 264 1.77 -8.80 29.00
N VAL A 265 1.30 -9.89 28.40
CA VAL A 265 1.46 -11.26 28.94
C VAL A 265 2.35 -12.03 27.97
N GLU A 266 3.32 -12.74 28.55
CA GLU A 266 4.34 -13.61 27.93
C GLU A 266 3.77 -14.72 27.04
#